data_AF-A0A3D0IG42-F1
#
_entry.id   AF-A0A3D0IG42-F1
#
_cell.length_a   1.000
_cell.length_b   1.000
_cell.length_c   1.000
_cell.angle_alpha   90.00
_cell.angle_beta   90.00
_cell.angle_gamma   90.00
#
_symmetry.space_group_name_H-M   'P 1'
#
loop_
_entity.id
_entity.type
_entity.pdbx_description
1 polymer ?
#
loop_
_entity_poly.entity_id
_entity_poly.type
_entity_poly.pdbx_seq_one_letter_code
_entity_poly.pdbx_strand_id
1 'polypeptide(L)'
;MATICKNCAAQITFDPKTQKVVCHTCGSSWDPQTVDVHEEFPDLQDFIEENEDADEIYKHFMACKVYTCQSCGGEIFVHGSEASTNCIYCGNSSVIFSRISKEKAPDFVLPFQTTPADAVASIRKAFKRRAFIPKDLKRINPDMVRGIYIPYKIVNGRHFEAVNVCSQIMRGNHAETIHTKRTGFLQLRNLPIDASVILSDESSQQLEPYDLNDMKPFNESYLLGFYSNAADASDEMIQQAANVRGINAFHSQVIKTVRGFDARVTRGEYETYINKHAIMYALFPVWFATFWYEGQHHTILINAQTGKVVGGLPWDKKAVDRLTITLSILFTILCGVVLYGFYKVMGKPSEFKEGVSLALMPVIIILCGLGLWVMGKNKMKKVMKYVHLTQDSSLFKFVKKRQG
;
A
#
# COMPACT_ATOMS: atom_id res chain seq x y z
N MET A 1 -6.20 -0.45 -34.69
CA MET A 1 -7.56 -1.03 -34.70
C MET A 1 -7.53 -2.49 -34.21
N ALA A 2 -7.03 -2.73 -33.00
CA ALA A 2 -6.74 -4.09 -32.52
C ALA A 2 -7.16 -4.34 -31.05
N THR A 3 -8.15 -3.58 -30.59
CA THR A 3 -8.91 -3.87 -29.36
C THR A 3 -10.11 -4.79 -29.62
N ILE A 4 -10.28 -5.25 -30.87
CA ILE A 4 -11.45 -5.96 -31.38
C ILE A 4 -11.05 -7.34 -31.92
N CYS A 5 -11.84 -8.35 -31.60
CA CYS A 5 -11.67 -9.72 -32.06
C CYS A 5 -11.86 -9.86 -33.59
N LYS A 6 -10.86 -10.39 -34.30
CA LYS A 6 -10.94 -10.66 -35.75
C LYS A 6 -12.04 -11.66 -36.16
N ASN A 7 -12.50 -12.50 -35.23
CA ASN A 7 -13.48 -13.55 -35.51
C ASN A 7 -14.94 -13.09 -35.30
N CYS A 8 -15.21 -12.27 -34.28
CA CYS A 8 -16.58 -11.91 -33.91
C CYS A 8 -16.81 -10.42 -33.63
N ALA A 9 -15.81 -9.58 -33.85
CA ALA A 9 -15.83 -8.15 -33.60
C ALA A 9 -16.15 -7.72 -32.14
N ALA A 10 -16.12 -8.65 -31.18
CA ALA A 10 -16.24 -8.32 -29.76
C ALA A 10 -14.92 -7.82 -29.17
N GLN A 11 -14.98 -7.11 -28.04
CA GLN A 11 -13.79 -6.65 -27.32
C GLN A 11 -12.96 -7.84 -26.81
N ILE A 12 -11.64 -7.68 -26.89
CA ILE A 12 -10.66 -8.62 -26.33
C ILE A 12 -10.03 -8.03 -25.07
N THR A 13 -9.73 -8.90 -24.11
CA THR A 13 -9.18 -8.53 -22.79
C THR A 13 -8.02 -9.46 -22.45
N PHE A 14 -7.06 -8.98 -21.65
CA PHE A 14 -6.01 -9.84 -21.10
C PHE A 14 -6.55 -10.61 -19.89
N ASP A 15 -6.42 -11.94 -19.90
CA ASP A 15 -6.78 -12.79 -18.76
C ASP A 15 -5.54 -13.13 -17.91
N PRO A 16 -5.48 -12.64 -16.65
CA PRO A 16 -4.40 -12.94 -15.71
C PRO A 16 -4.18 -14.43 -15.44
N LYS A 17 -5.21 -15.28 -15.54
CA LYS A 17 -5.05 -16.71 -15.23
C LYS A 17 -4.41 -17.48 -16.37
N THR A 18 -4.84 -17.20 -17.60
CA THR A 18 -4.32 -17.90 -18.78
C THR A 18 -3.09 -17.22 -19.37
N GLN A 19 -2.76 -16.00 -18.94
CA GLN A 19 -1.70 -15.15 -19.49
C GLN A 19 -1.87 -14.96 -21.01
N LYS A 20 -3.13 -14.81 -21.46
CA LYS A 20 -3.51 -14.72 -22.88
C LYS A 20 -4.50 -13.59 -23.08
N VAL A 21 -4.52 -13.04 -24.27
CA VAL A 21 -5.59 -12.16 -24.72
C VAL A 21 -6.76 -13.04 -25.16
N VAL A 22 -7.92 -12.86 -24.56
CA VAL A 22 -9.11 -13.69 -24.75
C VAL A 22 -10.27 -12.86 -25.26
N CYS A 23 -11.09 -13.49 -26.12
CA CYS A 23 -12.41 -12.98 -26.46
C CYS A 23 -13.46 -13.75 -25.67
N HIS A 24 -14.17 -13.07 -24.76
CA HIS A 24 -15.20 -13.71 -23.95
C HIS A 24 -16.46 -14.11 -24.74
N THR A 25 -16.65 -13.55 -25.94
CA THR A 25 -17.82 -13.83 -26.78
C THR A 25 -17.66 -15.09 -27.62
N CYS A 26 -16.53 -15.24 -28.33
CA CYS A 26 -16.30 -16.39 -29.21
C CYS A 26 -15.31 -17.43 -28.64
N GLY A 27 -14.65 -17.14 -27.51
CA GLY A 27 -13.72 -18.05 -26.84
C GLY A 27 -12.33 -18.15 -27.47
N SER A 28 -12.04 -17.38 -28.53
CA SER A 28 -10.71 -17.34 -29.13
C SER A 28 -9.68 -16.73 -28.17
N SER A 29 -8.44 -17.22 -28.22
CA SER A 29 -7.33 -16.77 -27.38
C SER A 29 -6.04 -16.63 -28.16
N TRP A 30 -5.24 -15.61 -27.86
CA TRP A 30 -3.96 -15.32 -28.51
C TRP A 30 -2.87 -15.03 -27.47
N ASP A 31 -1.62 -15.20 -27.88
CA ASP A 31 -0.48 -14.78 -27.07
C ASP A 31 -0.37 -13.24 -27.12
N PRO A 32 -0.26 -12.54 -25.97
CA PRO A 32 -0.19 -11.09 -25.93
C PRO A 32 0.93 -10.49 -26.77
N GLN A 33 2.06 -11.19 -26.94
CA GLN A 33 3.18 -10.67 -27.74
C GLN A 33 2.92 -10.76 -29.25
N THR A 34 1.98 -11.60 -29.68
CA THR A 34 1.63 -11.81 -31.09
C THR A 34 0.47 -10.92 -31.56
N VAL A 35 -0.22 -10.28 -30.62
CA VAL A 35 -1.31 -9.35 -30.92
C VAL A 35 -0.69 -7.97 -31.09
N ASP A 36 -0.81 -7.46 -32.31
CA ASP A 36 -0.42 -6.09 -32.64
C ASP A 36 -1.59 -5.17 -32.31
N VAL A 37 -1.47 -4.34 -31.27
CA VAL A 37 -2.56 -3.50 -30.74
C VAL A 37 -2.55 -2.09 -31.35
N HIS A 38 -1.56 -1.74 -32.18
CA HIS A 38 -1.34 -0.36 -32.61
C HIS A 38 -2.63 0.33 -33.12
N GLU A 39 -3.06 1.36 -32.39
CA GLU A 39 -4.06 2.30 -32.86
C GLU A 39 -3.34 3.30 -33.77
N GLU A 40 -3.53 3.14 -35.09
CA GLU A 40 -3.15 4.14 -36.08
C GLU A 40 -3.98 5.41 -35.84
N PHE A 41 -3.32 6.50 -35.46
CA PHE A 41 -3.95 7.82 -35.33
C PHE A 41 -3.54 8.66 -36.55
N PRO A 42 -4.49 9.19 -37.34
CA PRO A 42 -4.19 9.96 -38.55
C PRO A 42 -3.25 11.15 -38.32
N ASP A 43 -3.44 11.88 -37.20
CA ASP A 43 -2.59 13.01 -36.81
C ASP A 43 -1.13 12.61 -36.49
N LEU A 44 -0.88 11.30 -36.29
CA LEU A 44 0.46 10.73 -36.14
C LEU A 44 1.10 10.44 -37.49
N GLN A 45 0.28 9.98 -38.46
CA GLN A 45 0.72 9.60 -39.80
C GLN A 45 1.29 10.81 -40.55
N ASP A 46 0.58 11.93 -40.51
CA ASP A 46 0.99 13.18 -41.19
C ASP A 46 2.34 13.71 -40.67
N PHE A 47 2.64 13.51 -39.38
CA PHE A 47 3.89 13.96 -38.76
C PHE A 47 5.05 12.96 -38.96
N ILE A 48 4.75 11.66 -39.07
CA ILE A 48 5.71 10.60 -39.41
C ILE A 48 6.13 10.72 -40.88
N GLU A 49 5.20 11.02 -41.78
CA GLU A 49 5.50 11.26 -43.20
C GLU A 49 6.43 12.48 -43.41
N GLU A 50 6.42 13.46 -42.51
CA GLU A 50 7.32 14.63 -42.55
C GLU A 50 8.73 14.37 -41.97
N ASN A 51 9.00 13.22 -41.33
CA ASN A 51 10.29 12.93 -40.69
C ASN A 51 10.77 11.50 -40.95
N GLU A 52 11.69 11.29 -41.90
CA GLU A 52 12.21 9.96 -42.29
C GLU A 52 12.94 9.19 -41.17
N ASP A 53 13.42 9.86 -40.11
CA ASP A 53 14.03 9.24 -38.91
C ASP A 53 13.01 8.94 -37.77
N ALA A 54 11.72 9.17 -38.01
CA ALA A 54 10.66 9.03 -37.00
C ALA A 54 10.42 7.58 -36.58
N ASP A 55 10.56 6.60 -37.47
CA ASP A 55 10.09 5.22 -37.22
C ASP A 55 10.72 4.54 -35.97
N GLU A 56 11.98 4.84 -35.62
CA GLU A 56 12.61 4.32 -34.39
C GLU A 56 12.18 5.08 -33.14
N ILE A 57 11.98 6.40 -33.23
CA ILE A 57 11.56 7.24 -32.11
C ILE A 57 10.09 6.94 -31.75
N TYR A 58 9.23 6.72 -32.75
CA TYR A 58 7.79 6.50 -32.56
C TYR A 58 7.42 5.11 -32.03
N LYS A 59 8.26 4.08 -32.23
CA LYS A 59 8.12 2.79 -31.51
C LYS A 59 8.15 2.93 -29.98
N HIS A 60 8.68 4.04 -29.47
CA HIS A 60 8.81 4.29 -28.04
C HIS A 60 7.66 5.13 -27.47
N PHE A 61 6.60 5.42 -28.23
CA PHE A 61 5.44 6.16 -27.73
C PHE A 61 4.14 5.42 -28.00
N MET A 62 3.26 5.40 -27.01
CA MET A 62 1.90 4.87 -27.12
C MET A 62 0.91 6.02 -27.01
N ALA A 63 -0.14 5.97 -27.83
CA ALA A 63 -1.24 6.90 -27.73
C ALA A 63 -2.27 6.36 -26.74
N CYS A 64 -2.72 7.21 -25.82
CA CYS A 64 -3.60 6.79 -24.74
C CYS A 64 -4.69 7.83 -24.48
N LYS A 65 -5.89 7.34 -24.17
CA LYS A 65 -7.01 8.18 -23.72
C LYS A 65 -6.80 8.55 -22.25
N VAL A 66 -6.67 9.85 -21.98
CA VAL A 66 -6.43 10.37 -20.63
C VAL A 66 -7.74 10.80 -20.00
N TYR A 67 -7.96 10.30 -18.80
CA TYR A 67 -9.03 10.72 -17.93
C TYR A 67 -8.43 11.42 -16.72
N THR A 68 -8.86 12.66 -16.49
CA THR A 68 -8.38 13.46 -15.36
C THR A 68 -9.51 13.60 -14.34
N CYS A 69 -9.24 13.25 -13.08
CA CYS A 69 -10.19 13.45 -12.00
C CYS A 69 -10.07 14.86 -11.42
N GLN A 70 -11.16 15.62 -11.40
CA GLN A 70 -11.16 16.99 -10.88
C GLN A 70 -10.97 17.09 -9.36
N SER A 71 -11.25 16.01 -8.63
CA SER A 71 -11.17 16.01 -7.17
C SER A 71 -9.79 15.63 -6.64
N CYS A 72 -9.11 14.67 -7.28
CA CYS A 72 -7.80 14.23 -6.84
C CYS A 72 -6.65 14.71 -7.73
N GLY A 73 -6.95 15.22 -8.93
CA GLY A 73 -5.97 15.61 -9.95
C GLY A 73 -5.26 14.43 -10.60
N GLY A 74 -5.71 13.19 -10.33
CA GLY A 74 -5.09 12.00 -10.91
C GLY A 74 -5.43 11.84 -12.38
N GLU A 75 -4.40 11.59 -13.19
CA GLU A 75 -4.53 11.20 -14.59
C GLU A 75 -4.46 9.68 -14.70
N ILE A 76 -5.37 9.12 -15.50
CA ILE A 76 -5.53 7.69 -15.70
C ILE A 76 -5.59 7.45 -17.20
N PHE A 77 -4.80 6.51 -17.67
CA PHE A 77 -4.83 6.05 -19.05
C PHE A 77 -5.78 4.87 -19.17
N VAL A 78 -6.70 4.99 -20.12
CA VAL A 78 -7.68 3.97 -20.45
C VAL A 78 -7.29 3.29 -21.76
N HIS A 79 -7.25 1.97 -21.71
CA HIS A 79 -6.93 1.12 -22.85
C HIS A 79 -8.21 0.44 -23.35
N GLY A 80 -8.62 0.75 -24.58
CA GLY A 80 -9.89 0.29 -25.16
C GLY A 80 -11.11 1.15 -24.78
N SER A 81 -12.23 0.49 -24.46
CA SER A 81 -13.53 1.12 -24.17
C SER A 81 -13.92 1.16 -22.69
N GLU A 82 -13.02 0.78 -21.77
CA GLU A 82 -13.31 0.80 -20.34
C GLU A 82 -13.33 2.21 -19.75
N ALA A 83 -14.50 2.86 -19.76
CA ALA A 83 -14.72 4.11 -19.04
C ALA A 83 -15.37 3.82 -17.68
N SER A 84 -14.65 4.06 -16.58
CA SER A 84 -15.25 4.05 -15.25
C SER A 84 -16.00 5.36 -15.00
N THR A 85 -17.25 5.27 -14.51
CA THR A 85 -18.03 6.44 -14.06
C THR A 85 -17.42 7.12 -12.82
N ASN A 86 -16.59 6.39 -12.06
CA ASN A 86 -15.95 6.88 -10.85
C ASN A 86 -14.41 6.79 -10.96
N CYS A 87 -13.71 7.74 -10.34
CA CYS A 87 -12.27 7.75 -10.24
C CYS A 87 -11.77 6.52 -9.49
N ILE A 88 -10.84 5.77 -10.08
CA ILE A 88 -10.28 4.55 -9.50
C ILE A 88 -9.37 4.83 -8.29
N TYR A 89 -8.81 6.04 -8.18
CA TYR A 89 -7.97 6.45 -7.06
C TYR A 89 -8.77 6.82 -5.82
N CYS A 90 -9.65 7.82 -5.95
CA CYS A 90 -10.34 8.42 -4.82
C CYS A 90 -11.83 8.08 -4.75
N GLY A 91 -12.39 7.37 -5.75
CA GLY A 91 -13.79 6.95 -5.78
C GLY A 91 -14.81 8.01 -6.22
N ASN A 92 -14.38 9.25 -6.52
CA ASN A 92 -15.28 10.34 -6.88
C ASN A 92 -15.81 10.22 -8.32
N SER A 93 -17.06 10.58 -8.57
CA SER A 93 -17.74 10.47 -9.87
C SER A 93 -17.39 11.58 -10.88
N SER A 94 -16.59 12.59 -10.48
CA SER A 94 -16.16 13.69 -11.36
C SER A 94 -14.92 13.32 -12.18
N VAL A 95 -15.09 12.45 -13.18
CA VAL A 95 -14.04 12.09 -14.15
C VAL A 95 -14.39 12.69 -15.50
N ILE A 96 -13.45 13.41 -16.11
CA ILE A 96 -13.62 14.03 -17.42
C ILE A 96 -12.63 13.41 -18.38
N PHE A 97 -13.11 13.03 -19.57
CA PHE A 97 -12.23 12.71 -20.69
C PHE A 97 -11.52 13.99 -21.10
N SER A 98 -10.20 14.06 -20.86
CA SER A 98 -9.46 15.30 -21.03
C SER A 98 -8.89 15.41 -22.44
N ARG A 99 -8.22 14.35 -22.93
CA ARG A 99 -7.49 14.36 -24.20
C ARG A 99 -6.97 12.97 -24.58
N ILE A 100 -6.43 12.86 -25.79
CA ILE A 100 -5.49 11.80 -26.16
C ILE A 100 -4.08 12.35 -25.88
N SER A 101 -3.25 11.60 -25.16
CA SER A 101 -1.84 11.93 -24.90
C SER A 101 -0.92 10.94 -25.58
N LYS A 102 0.28 11.40 -25.96
CA LYS A 102 1.38 10.56 -26.43
C LYS A 102 2.31 10.35 -25.25
N GLU A 103 2.36 9.13 -24.74
CA GLU A 103 3.19 8.77 -23.58
C GLU A 103 4.32 7.86 -24.01
N LYS A 104 5.48 7.97 -23.36
CA LYS A 104 6.58 7.04 -23.61
C LYS A 104 6.13 5.62 -23.24
N ALA A 105 6.27 4.70 -24.17
CA ALA A 105 6.04 3.28 -23.97
C ALA A 105 7.05 2.73 -22.94
N PRO A 106 6.60 1.89 -22.00
CA PRO A 106 7.49 1.14 -21.12
C PRO A 106 8.40 0.18 -21.88
N ASP A 107 9.54 -0.14 -21.29
CA ASP A 107 10.44 -1.18 -21.81
C ASP A 107 9.89 -2.58 -21.45
N PHE A 108 9.32 -2.70 -20.24
CA PHE A 108 8.83 -3.96 -19.69
C PHE A 108 7.45 -3.84 -19.02
N VAL A 109 6.81 -4.98 -18.83
CA VAL A 109 5.58 -5.10 -18.02
C VAL A 109 5.66 -6.36 -17.15
N LEU A 110 5.21 -6.24 -15.91
CA LEU A 110 4.88 -7.39 -15.07
C LEU A 110 3.40 -7.72 -15.28
N PRO A 111 3.05 -8.84 -15.92
CA PRO A 111 1.64 -9.16 -16.17
C PRO A 111 0.89 -9.43 -14.87
N PHE A 112 -0.39 -9.04 -14.80
CA PHE A 112 -1.29 -9.45 -13.72
C PHE A 112 -1.29 -10.98 -13.59
N GLN A 113 -1.09 -11.52 -12.39
CA GLN A 113 -1.14 -12.98 -12.13
C GLN A 113 -2.39 -13.41 -11.36
N THR A 114 -3.05 -12.47 -10.70
CA THR A 114 -4.24 -12.71 -9.88
C THR A 114 -5.45 -12.07 -10.54
N THR A 115 -6.65 -12.59 -10.29
CA THR A 115 -7.91 -12.01 -10.80
C THR A 115 -8.55 -11.05 -9.79
N PRO A 116 -9.54 -10.23 -10.20
CA PRO A 116 -10.32 -9.42 -9.25
C PRO A 116 -10.93 -10.24 -8.11
N ALA A 117 -11.38 -11.47 -8.41
CA ALA A 117 -11.93 -12.39 -7.40
C ALA A 117 -10.87 -12.84 -6.38
N ASP A 118 -9.64 -13.11 -6.84
CA ASP A 118 -8.52 -13.49 -5.97
C ASP A 118 -8.08 -12.32 -5.08
N ALA A 119 -8.12 -11.09 -5.61
CA ALA A 119 -7.86 -9.87 -4.84
C ALA A 119 -8.88 -9.71 -3.71
N VAL A 120 -10.18 -9.91 -3.97
CA VAL A 120 -11.23 -9.90 -2.94
C VAL A 120 -11.00 -11.00 -1.90
N ALA A 121 -10.59 -12.20 -2.32
CA ALA A 121 -10.26 -13.29 -1.41
C ALA A 121 -9.09 -12.92 -0.48
N SER A 122 -8.04 -12.29 -1.02
CA SER A 122 -6.90 -11.79 -0.27
C SER A 122 -7.31 -10.70 0.74
N ILE A 123 -8.18 -9.77 0.35
CA ILE A 123 -8.75 -8.77 1.26
C ILE A 123 -9.53 -9.45 2.39
N ARG A 124 -10.41 -10.41 2.08
CA ARG A 124 -11.19 -11.15 3.09
C ARG A 124 -10.28 -11.93 4.05
N LYS A 125 -9.18 -12.50 3.55
CA LYS A 125 -8.16 -13.17 4.38
C LYS A 125 -7.45 -12.18 5.30
N ALA A 126 -7.07 -11.02 4.79
CA ALA A 126 -6.49 -9.94 5.59
C ALA A 126 -7.48 -9.47 6.69
N PHE A 127 -8.77 -9.43 6.38
CA PHE A 127 -9.80 -9.02 7.32
C PHE A 127 -9.96 -9.99 8.49
N LYS A 128 -9.83 -11.30 8.26
CA LYS A 128 -9.89 -12.30 9.33
C LYS A 128 -8.76 -12.17 10.35
N ARG A 129 -7.61 -11.62 9.94
CA ARG A 129 -6.41 -11.47 10.80
C ARG A 129 -6.43 -10.20 11.65
N ARG A 130 -7.29 -9.23 11.36
CA ARG A 130 -7.36 -7.96 12.10
C ARG A 130 -8.67 -7.88 12.89
N ALA A 131 -8.57 -7.42 14.14
CA ALA A 131 -9.73 -7.25 14.99
C ALA A 131 -10.50 -5.97 14.63
N PHE A 132 -11.79 -5.93 14.97
CA PHE A 132 -12.67 -4.75 14.87
C PHE A 132 -12.93 -4.22 13.46
N ILE A 133 -12.96 -5.07 12.43
CA ILE A 133 -13.37 -4.62 11.09
C ILE A 133 -14.90 -4.44 11.01
N PRO A 134 -15.40 -3.29 10.53
CA PRO A 134 -16.82 -3.05 10.32
C PRO A 134 -17.46 -4.13 9.45
N LYS A 135 -18.70 -4.50 9.77
CA LYS A 135 -19.42 -5.56 9.03
C LYS A 135 -19.66 -5.20 7.57
N ASP A 136 -19.87 -3.92 7.28
CA ASP A 136 -20.16 -3.44 5.93
C ASP A 136 -18.98 -3.61 4.97
N LEU A 137 -17.74 -3.50 5.49
CA LEU A 137 -16.53 -3.75 4.71
C LEU A 137 -16.39 -5.21 4.29
N LYS A 138 -17.05 -6.15 4.97
CA LYS A 138 -16.99 -7.57 4.57
C LYS A 138 -17.73 -7.84 3.26
N ARG A 139 -18.52 -6.88 2.75
CA ARG A 139 -19.31 -6.97 1.51
C ARG A 139 -18.58 -6.44 0.27
N ILE A 140 -17.25 -6.45 0.26
CA ILE A 140 -16.49 -6.11 -0.95
C ILE A 140 -16.77 -7.15 -2.03
N ASN A 141 -17.13 -6.63 -3.21
CA ASN A 141 -17.39 -7.37 -4.44
C ASN A 141 -16.25 -7.16 -5.44
N PRO A 142 -16.05 -8.09 -6.39
CA PRO A 142 -15.04 -7.96 -7.43
C PRO A 142 -15.16 -6.68 -8.26
N ASP A 143 -16.38 -6.17 -8.50
CA ASP A 143 -16.62 -4.96 -9.31
C ASP A 143 -16.05 -3.67 -8.68
N MET A 144 -15.79 -3.69 -7.37
CA MET A 144 -15.17 -2.60 -6.63
C MET A 144 -13.63 -2.63 -6.73
N VAL A 145 -13.08 -3.65 -7.38
CA VAL A 145 -11.64 -3.86 -7.55
C VAL A 145 -11.27 -3.53 -8.99
N ARG A 146 -10.38 -2.56 -9.17
CA ARG A 146 -9.88 -2.13 -10.48
C ARG A 146 -8.39 -2.42 -10.59
N GLY A 147 -7.97 -2.97 -11.71
CA GLY A 147 -6.56 -3.28 -11.96
C GLY A 147 -5.89 -2.10 -12.63
N ILE A 148 -4.79 -1.65 -12.04
CA ILE A 148 -4.01 -0.51 -12.52
C ILE A 148 -2.56 -0.93 -12.66
N TYR A 149 -1.97 -0.62 -13.80
CA TYR A 149 -0.54 -0.66 -14.02
C TYR A 149 0.12 0.62 -13.53
N ILE A 150 1.01 0.48 -12.54
CA ILE A 150 1.76 1.58 -11.95
C ILE A 150 3.16 1.64 -12.57
N PRO A 151 3.65 2.82 -12.96
CA PRO A 151 4.97 3.00 -13.54
C PRO A 151 6.07 2.85 -12.48
N TYR A 152 7.08 2.07 -12.79
CA TYR A 152 8.28 1.89 -11.98
C TYR A 152 9.54 2.11 -12.82
N LYS A 153 10.56 2.74 -12.23
CA LYS A 153 11.93 2.73 -12.73
C LYS A 153 12.72 1.67 -11.97
N ILE A 154 13.25 0.70 -12.69
CA ILE A 154 14.13 -0.33 -12.12
C ILE A 154 15.55 0.18 -12.25
N VAL A 155 16.18 0.43 -11.10
CA VAL A 155 17.52 1.04 -11.05
C VAL A 155 18.58 0.06 -10.57
N ASN A 156 19.78 0.21 -11.11
CA ASN A 156 20.98 -0.48 -10.65
C ASN A 156 21.97 0.56 -10.14
N GLY A 157 22.62 0.27 -9.01
CA GLY A 157 23.46 1.25 -8.36
C GLY A 157 24.27 0.70 -7.19
N ARG A 158 24.97 1.61 -6.51
CA ARG A 158 25.75 1.32 -5.31
C ARG A 158 25.49 2.41 -4.29
N HIS A 159 25.23 2.00 -3.06
CA HIS A 159 25.09 2.88 -1.92
C HIS A 159 26.32 2.68 -1.02
N PHE A 160 27.04 3.74 -0.73
CA PHE A 160 28.16 3.76 0.22
C PHE A 160 27.75 4.59 1.42
N GLU A 161 28.02 4.09 2.63
CA GLU A 161 27.72 4.85 3.84
C GLU A 161 28.73 4.52 4.95
N ALA A 162 29.11 5.56 5.71
CA ALA A 162 29.85 5.45 6.95
C ALA A 162 28.95 5.91 8.11
N VAL A 163 28.60 5.00 9.01
CA VAL A 163 27.65 5.24 10.11
C VAL A 163 28.26 5.03 11.49
N ASN A 164 27.77 5.80 12.45
CA ASN A 164 27.92 5.53 13.87
C ASN A 164 26.66 4.83 14.39
N VAL A 165 26.84 3.66 15.00
CA VAL A 165 25.77 2.89 15.64
C VAL A 165 25.95 2.95 17.15
N CYS A 166 24.91 3.37 17.84
CA CYS A 166 24.78 3.32 19.28
C CYS A 166 24.06 2.02 19.65
N SER A 167 24.55 1.26 20.63
CA SER A 167 23.89 0.05 21.13
C SER A 167 24.16 -0.14 22.62
N GLN A 168 23.30 -0.86 23.31
CA GLN A 168 23.43 -1.12 24.74
C GLN A 168 23.88 -2.56 24.99
N ILE A 169 24.89 -2.73 25.84
CA ILE A 169 25.35 -4.05 26.30
C ILE A 169 25.19 -4.16 27.82
N MET A 170 24.87 -5.36 28.29
CA MET A 170 24.84 -5.63 29.73
C MET A 170 26.25 -5.93 30.22
N ARG A 171 26.72 -5.21 31.24
CA ARG A 171 27.90 -5.56 32.03
C ARG A 171 27.48 -5.73 33.49
N GLY A 172 27.33 -6.98 33.90
CA GLY A 172 26.70 -7.31 35.19
C GLY A 172 25.25 -6.81 35.23
N ASN A 173 24.92 -5.98 36.22
CA ASN A 173 23.58 -5.41 36.41
C ASN A 173 23.37 -4.04 35.76
N HIS A 174 24.38 -3.49 35.05
CA HIS A 174 24.29 -2.17 34.44
C HIS A 174 24.30 -2.27 32.91
N ALA A 175 23.51 -1.42 32.26
CA ALA A 175 23.54 -1.24 30.81
C ALA A 175 24.58 -0.17 30.44
N GLU A 176 25.57 -0.54 29.63
CA GLU A 176 26.58 0.37 29.09
C GLU A 176 26.30 0.65 27.62
N THR A 177 26.41 1.92 27.22
CA THR A 177 26.20 2.35 25.84
C THR A 177 27.53 2.32 25.09
N ILE A 178 27.57 1.58 23.98
CA ILE A 178 28.74 1.48 23.11
C ILE A 178 28.47 2.14 21.76
N HIS A 179 29.49 2.82 21.23
CA HIS A 179 29.47 3.44 19.91
C HIS A 179 30.37 2.65 18.97
N THR A 180 29.79 2.09 17.92
CA THR A 180 30.51 1.33 16.89
C THR A 180 30.45 2.06 15.57
N LYS A 181 31.61 2.27 14.94
CA LYS A 181 31.68 2.80 13.57
C LYS A 181 31.60 1.65 12.57
N ARG A 182 30.78 1.81 11.53
CA ARG A 182 30.61 0.83 10.46
C ARG A 182 30.67 1.57 9.12
N THR A 183 31.47 1.05 8.21
CA THR A 183 31.61 1.60 6.86
C THR A 183 31.51 0.45 5.88
N GLY A 184 30.82 0.68 4.77
CA GLY A 184 30.72 -0.32 3.73
C GLY A 184 29.92 0.18 2.54
N PHE A 185 29.72 -0.71 1.59
CA PHE A 185 28.87 -0.48 0.44
C PHE A 185 27.79 -1.55 0.35
N LEU A 186 26.65 -1.17 -0.21
CA LEU A 186 25.54 -2.02 -0.56
C LEU A 186 25.33 -1.91 -2.07
N GLN A 187 25.29 -3.05 -2.77
CA GLN A 187 24.93 -3.06 -4.18
C GLN A 187 23.40 -3.06 -4.32
N LEU A 188 22.87 -2.06 -5.00
CA LEU A 188 21.46 -1.97 -5.36
C LEU A 188 21.29 -2.67 -6.72
N ARG A 189 20.64 -3.84 -6.73
CA ARG A 189 20.40 -4.63 -7.94
C ARG A 189 18.91 -4.68 -8.22
N ASN A 190 18.52 -4.31 -9.43
CA ASN A 190 17.14 -4.30 -9.92
C ASN A 190 16.17 -3.71 -8.88
N LEU A 191 16.51 -2.56 -8.30
CA LEU A 191 15.71 -1.92 -7.28
C LEU A 191 14.50 -1.24 -7.96
N PRO A 192 13.25 -1.69 -7.73
CA PRO A 192 12.09 -0.97 -8.22
C PRO A 192 11.90 0.31 -7.42
N ILE A 193 11.70 1.41 -8.13
CA ILE A 193 11.34 2.71 -7.59
C ILE A 193 10.08 3.16 -8.31
N ASP A 194 9.06 3.53 -7.54
CA ASP A 194 7.82 4.08 -8.08
C ASP A 194 8.12 5.34 -8.88
N ALA A 195 7.54 5.43 -10.07
CA ALA A 195 7.69 6.56 -10.96
C ALA A 195 6.40 7.38 -11.07
N SER A 196 5.45 7.16 -10.16
CA SER A 196 4.21 7.93 -10.02
C SER A 196 4.29 8.88 -8.82
N VAL A 197 4.03 10.17 -9.03
CA VAL A 197 3.87 11.17 -7.95
C VAL A 197 2.57 10.95 -7.18
N ILE A 198 1.57 10.35 -7.83
CA ILE A 198 0.26 10.09 -7.23
C ILE A 198 0.34 8.98 -6.20
N LEU A 199 1.21 7.98 -6.33
CA LEU A 199 1.34 6.92 -5.34
C LEU A 199 2.44 7.30 -4.33
N SER A 200 2.20 7.10 -3.03
CA SER A 200 3.23 7.43 -2.03
C SER A 200 4.32 6.37 -2.01
N ASP A 201 5.56 6.80 -1.83
CA ASP A 201 6.73 5.90 -1.72
C ASP A 201 6.52 4.80 -0.66
N GLU A 202 5.87 5.10 0.47
CA GLU A 202 5.64 4.09 1.50
C GLU A 202 4.61 3.04 1.06
N SER A 203 3.58 3.46 0.31
CA SER A 203 2.54 2.57 -0.19
C SER A 203 3.10 1.63 -1.27
N SER A 204 3.89 2.18 -2.19
CA SER A 204 4.55 1.42 -3.25
C SER A 204 5.58 0.44 -2.68
N GLN A 205 6.38 0.86 -1.70
CA GLN A 205 7.32 -0.02 -0.99
C GLN A 205 6.62 -1.14 -0.21
N GLN A 206 5.44 -0.88 0.37
CA GLN A 206 4.68 -1.91 1.07
C GLN A 206 4.11 -2.97 0.12
N LEU A 207 3.90 -2.66 -1.16
CA LEU A 207 3.44 -3.64 -2.17
C LEU A 207 4.50 -4.68 -2.50
N GLU A 208 5.78 -4.34 -2.35
CA GLU A 208 6.90 -5.26 -2.56
C GLU A 208 6.89 -6.45 -1.57
N PRO A 209 7.50 -7.60 -1.92
CA PRO A 209 8.31 -7.86 -3.11
C PRO A 209 7.48 -8.18 -4.36
N TYR A 210 8.01 -7.78 -5.52
CA TYR A 210 7.63 -8.30 -6.83
C TYR A 210 8.74 -9.26 -7.30
N ASP A 211 8.35 -10.33 -7.99
CA ASP A 211 9.29 -11.19 -8.70
C ASP A 211 9.53 -10.61 -10.10
N LEU A 212 10.71 -10.02 -10.28
CA LEU A 212 11.11 -9.37 -11.53
C LEU A 212 11.48 -10.38 -12.62
N ASN A 213 11.62 -11.68 -12.30
CA ASN A 213 11.90 -12.70 -13.31
C ASN A 213 10.70 -12.93 -14.24
N ASP A 214 9.49 -12.57 -13.80
CA ASP A 214 8.26 -12.68 -14.58
C ASP A 214 8.06 -11.52 -15.56
N MET A 215 8.99 -10.54 -15.61
CA MET A 215 8.90 -9.41 -16.53
C MET A 215 8.89 -9.86 -17.99
N LYS A 216 8.02 -9.24 -18.77
CA LYS A 216 7.93 -9.44 -20.22
C LYS A 216 8.29 -8.14 -20.93
N PRO A 217 8.89 -8.20 -22.14
CA PRO A 217 8.95 -7.04 -23.03
C PRO A 217 7.57 -6.43 -23.17
N PHE A 218 7.49 -5.11 -23.11
CA PHE A 218 6.22 -4.40 -23.17
C PHE A 218 5.48 -4.68 -24.48
N ASN A 219 4.19 -4.96 -24.36
CA ASN A 219 3.24 -4.98 -25.46
C ASN A 219 1.91 -4.44 -24.91
N GLU A 220 1.27 -3.54 -25.64
CA GLU A 220 0.01 -2.90 -25.24
C GLU A 220 -1.12 -3.91 -24.94
N SER A 221 -1.06 -5.12 -25.49
CA SER A 221 -1.99 -6.22 -25.23
C SER A 221 -2.14 -6.57 -23.76
N TYR A 222 -1.09 -6.38 -22.96
CA TYR A 222 -1.14 -6.61 -21.51
C TYR A 222 -2.03 -5.59 -20.79
N LEU A 223 -2.26 -4.42 -21.39
CA LEU A 223 -3.08 -3.35 -20.82
C LEU A 223 -4.58 -3.52 -21.14
N LEU A 224 -4.95 -4.46 -22.02
CA LEU A 224 -6.35 -4.69 -22.41
C LEU A 224 -7.19 -5.15 -21.21
N GLY A 225 -8.15 -4.33 -20.79
CA GLY A 225 -8.99 -4.57 -19.61
C GLY A 225 -8.39 -4.03 -18.29
N PHE A 226 -7.34 -3.22 -18.38
CA PHE A 226 -6.66 -2.60 -17.25
C PHE A 226 -6.44 -1.11 -17.49
N TYR A 227 -6.36 -0.36 -16.39
CA TYR A 227 -5.93 1.04 -16.43
C TYR A 227 -4.40 1.10 -16.33
N SER A 228 -3.79 2.20 -16.76
CA SER A 228 -2.37 2.46 -16.46
C SER A 228 -2.14 3.91 -16.05
N ASN A 229 -0.99 4.15 -15.43
CA ASN A 229 -0.44 5.49 -15.19
C ASN A 229 0.78 5.75 -16.08
N ALA A 230 1.04 7.03 -16.34
CA ALA A 230 2.28 7.48 -16.92
C ALA A 230 3.27 7.81 -15.80
N ALA A 231 4.55 7.66 -16.13
CA ALA A 231 5.63 8.08 -15.26
C ALA A 231 5.71 9.61 -15.26
N ASP A 232 5.46 10.23 -14.11
CA ASP A 232 5.51 11.68 -13.88
C ASP A 232 6.59 12.08 -12.85
N ALA A 233 7.32 11.11 -12.28
CA ALA A 233 8.44 11.36 -11.39
C ALA A 233 9.69 11.83 -12.16
N SER A 234 10.34 12.89 -11.66
CA SER A 234 11.61 13.39 -12.21
C SER A 234 12.79 12.49 -11.83
N ASP A 235 13.89 12.55 -12.60
CA ASP A 235 15.13 11.84 -12.29
C ASP A 235 15.67 12.17 -10.88
N GLU A 236 15.44 13.40 -10.41
CA GLU A 236 15.81 13.83 -9.05
C GLU A 236 14.98 13.09 -8.00
N MET A 237 13.67 12.93 -8.22
CA MET A 237 12.79 12.16 -7.34
C MET A 237 13.21 10.69 -7.29
N ILE A 238 13.51 10.09 -8.44
CA ILE A 238 14.02 8.71 -8.52
C ILE A 238 15.34 8.57 -7.75
N GLN A 239 16.27 9.52 -7.90
CA GLN A 239 17.53 9.53 -7.16
C GLN A 239 17.31 9.67 -5.64
N GLN A 240 16.40 10.55 -5.22
CA GLN A 240 16.06 10.73 -3.81
C GLN A 240 15.43 9.48 -3.21
N ALA A 241 14.48 8.85 -3.91
CA ALA A 241 13.87 7.61 -3.49
C ALA A 241 14.92 6.49 -3.36
N ALA A 242 15.84 6.38 -4.31
CA ALA A 242 16.96 5.42 -4.24
C ALA A 242 17.88 5.69 -3.05
N ASN A 243 18.17 6.96 -2.73
CA ASN A 243 18.96 7.34 -1.56
C ASN A 243 18.29 6.83 -0.28
N VAL A 244 17.01 7.16 -0.09
CA VAL A 244 16.25 6.74 1.10
C VAL A 244 16.20 5.22 1.23
N ARG A 245 15.97 4.52 0.11
CA ARG A 245 15.96 3.04 0.05
C ARG A 245 17.33 2.45 0.38
N GLY A 246 18.40 3.03 -0.16
CA GLY A 246 19.78 2.63 0.11
C GLY A 246 20.15 2.77 1.57
N ILE A 247 19.85 3.93 2.18
CA ILE A 247 20.07 4.23 3.61
C ILE A 247 19.33 3.22 4.48
N ASN A 248 18.02 3.05 4.26
CA ASN A 248 17.19 2.14 5.05
C ASN A 248 17.69 0.69 4.95
N ALA A 249 18.03 0.24 3.73
CA ALA A 249 18.57 -1.09 3.51
C ALA A 249 19.93 -1.26 4.20
N PHE A 250 20.84 -0.30 4.08
CA PHE A 250 22.16 -0.33 4.72
C PHE A 250 22.03 -0.36 6.24
N HIS A 251 21.24 0.52 6.83
CA HIS A 251 20.98 0.58 8.27
C HIS A 251 20.44 -0.75 8.79
N SER A 252 19.48 -1.34 8.07
CA SER A 252 18.88 -2.63 8.45
C SER A 252 19.90 -3.78 8.49
N GLN A 253 20.94 -3.74 7.66
CA GLN A 253 22.01 -4.73 7.66
C GLN A 253 23.06 -4.42 8.72
N VAL A 254 23.49 -3.16 8.83
CA VAL A 254 24.51 -2.74 9.79
C VAL A 254 24.07 -3.00 11.23
N ILE A 255 22.82 -2.72 11.58
CA ILE A 255 22.28 -2.99 12.92
C ILE A 255 22.48 -4.45 13.32
N LYS A 256 22.36 -5.40 12.37
CA LYS A 256 22.57 -6.84 12.62
C LYS A 256 24.03 -7.22 12.86
N THR A 257 24.99 -6.35 12.51
CA THR A 257 26.43 -6.58 12.69
C THR A 257 26.96 -6.08 14.04
N VAL A 258 26.15 -5.35 14.80
CA VAL A 258 26.55 -4.74 16.07
C VAL A 258 26.03 -5.58 17.22
N ARG A 259 26.80 -5.68 18.31
CA ARG A 259 26.42 -6.45 19.50
C ARG A 259 25.56 -5.60 20.43
N GLY A 260 24.68 -6.24 21.19
CA GLY A 260 23.83 -5.56 22.18
C GLY A 260 22.38 -5.43 21.74
N PHE A 261 21.62 -4.65 22.49
CA PHE A 261 20.20 -4.38 22.27
C PHE A 261 19.96 -2.87 22.04
N ASP A 262 18.76 -2.52 21.57
CA ASP A 262 18.35 -1.15 21.22
C ASP A 262 19.36 -0.42 20.30
N ALA A 263 19.90 -1.15 19.32
CA ALA A 263 20.85 -0.61 18.37
C ALA A 263 20.19 0.42 17.43
N ARG A 264 20.79 1.61 17.30
CA ARG A 264 20.29 2.72 16.47
C ARG A 264 21.43 3.44 15.78
N VAL A 265 21.21 3.82 14.53
CA VAL A 265 22.11 4.69 13.77
C VAL A 265 21.91 6.13 14.23
N THR A 266 22.99 6.85 14.56
CA THR A 266 22.91 8.23 15.07
C THR A 266 23.39 9.29 14.09
N ARG A 267 24.43 8.99 13.30
CA ARG A 267 24.98 9.88 12.28
C ARG A 267 25.59 9.04 11.16
N GLY A 268 25.34 9.44 9.92
CA GLY A 268 25.89 8.81 8.73
C GLY A 268 26.22 9.85 7.67
N GLU A 269 27.26 9.57 6.90
CA GLU A 269 27.56 10.24 5.63
C GLU A 269 27.41 9.19 4.54
N TYR A 270 26.61 9.50 3.52
CA TYR A 270 26.24 8.56 2.48
C TYR A 270 26.45 9.16 1.09
N GLU A 271 26.68 8.26 0.13
CA GLU A 271 26.68 8.55 -1.29
C GLU A 271 25.99 7.40 -2.01
N THR A 272 24.97 7.71 -2.83
CA THR A 272 24.32 6.70 -3.67
C THR A 272 24.55 7.05 -5.13
N TYR A 273 25.19 6.12 -5.83
CA TYR A 273 25.37 6.17 -7.26
C TYR A 273 24.33 5.28 -7.95
N ILE A 274 23.58 5.86 -8.90
CA ILE A 274 22.68 5.12 -9.79
C ILE A 274 23.27 5.18 -11.21
N ASN A 275 23.28 4.04 -11.88
CA ASN A 275 23.62 4.01 -13.30
C ASN A 275 22.43 4.51 -14.13
N LYS A 276 22.46 5.78 -14.53
CA LYS A 276 21.40 6.42 -15.32
C LYS A 276 21.19 5.79 -16.70
N HIS A 277 22.20 5.17 -17.29
CA HIS A 277 22.11 4.52 -18.60
C HIS A 277 21.47 3.12 -18.56
N ALA A 278 21.29 2.55 -17.36
CA ALA A 278 20.74 1.21 -17.16
C ALA A 278 19.41 1.23 -16.39
N ILE A 279 18.70 2.37 -16.41
CA ILE A 279 17.37 2.49 -15.82
C ILE A 279 16.35 1.92 -16.81
N MET A 280 15.60 0.91 -16.37
CA MET A 280 14.51 0.33 -17.16
C MET A 280 13.19 0.89 -16.69
N TYR A 281 12.30 1.21 -17.63
CA TYR A 281 10.92 1.61 -17.34
C TYR A 281 10.00 0.39 -17.44
N ALA A 282 9.28 0.09 -16.35
CA ALA A 282 8.38 -1.04 -16.30
C ALA A 282 7.01 -0.67 -15.70
N LEU A 283 5.96 -1.37 -16.13
CA LEU A 283 4.63 -1.27 -15.53
C LEU A 283 4.36 -2.45 -14.59
N PHE A 284 3.99 -2.16 -13.34
CA PHE A 284 3.73 -3.17 -12.30
C PHE A 284 2.24 -3.27 -11.99
N PRO A 285 1.69 -4.49 -11.80
CA PRO A 285 0.26 -4.69 -11.71
C PRO A 285 -0.21 -4.57 -10.26
N VAL A 286 -1.20 -3.71 -10.03
CA VAL A 286 -1.75 -3.44 -8.70
C VAL A 286 -3.27 -3.42 -8.75
N TRP A 287 -3.92 -4.11 -7.82
CA TRP A 287 -5.36 -4.01 -7.61
C TRP A 287 -5.68 -2.88 -6.64
N PHE A 288 -6.62 -2.03 -7.03
CA PHE A 288 -7.17 -0.95 -6.23
C PHE A 288 -8.60 -1.31 -5.84
N ALA A 289 -8.85 -1.51 -4.55
CA ALA A 289 -10.18 -1.72 -4.02
C ALA A 289 -10.64 -0.47 -3.27
N THR A 290 -11.54 0.30 -3.90
CA THR A 290 -12.01 1.58 -3.39
C THR A 290 -13.45 1.47 -2.91
N PHE A 291 -13.73 1.91 -1.69
CA PHE A 291 -15.07 1.84 -1.09
C PHE A 291 -15.36 3.07 -0.22
N TRP A 292 -16.65 3.33 -0.01
CA TRP A 292 -17.13 4.42 0.86
C TRP A 292 -17.41 3.91 2.27
N TYR A 293 -16.86 4.57 3.29
CA TYR A 293 -17.10 4.24 4.69
C TYR A 293 -16.96 5.48 5.59
N GLU A 294 -17.89 5.67 6.55
CA GLU A 294 -17.91 6.81 7.48
C GLU A 294 -17.76 8.20 6.83
N GLY A 295 -18.31 8.38 5.61
CA GLY A 295 -18.26 9.66 4.89
C GLY A 295 -16.95 9.94 4.17
N GLN A 296 -16.06 8.94 4.04
CA GLN A 296 -14.79 9.04 3.32
C GLN A 296 -14.59 7.84 2.39
N HIS A 297 -13.83 8.05 1.31
CA HIS A 297 -13.38 6.96 0.45
C HIS A 297 -12.12 6.35 1.05
N HIS A 298 -12.05 5.03 1.05
CA HIS A 298 -10.88 4.28 1.47
C HIS A 298 -10.42 3.39 0.33
N THR A 299 -9.11 3.30 0.17
CA THR A 299 -8.46 2.53 -0.88
C THR A 299 -7.55 1.48 -0.25
N ILE A 300 -7.74 0.23 -0.64
CA ILE A 300 -6.86 -0.89 -0.32
C ILE A 300 -6.09 -1.24 -1.59
N LEU A 301 -4.77 -1.39 -1.47
CA LEU A 301 -3.90 -1.81 -2.56
C LEU A 301 -3.57 -3.29 -2.40
N ILE A 302 -3.51 -4.02 -3.49
CA ILE A 302 -3.13 -5.43 -3.47
C ILE A 302 -2.11 -5.66 -4.58
N ASN A 303 -0.94 -6.19 -4.23
CA ASN A 303 0.04 -6.62 -5.22
C ASN A 303 -0.59 -7.72 -6.08
N ALA A 304 -0.71 -7.49 -7.39
CA ALA A 304 -1.45 -8.38 -8.28
C ALA A 304 -0.65 -9.61 -8.75
N GLN A 305 0.61 -9.74 -8.34
CA GLN A 305 1.43 -10.95 -8.49
C GLN A 305 1.32 -11.85 -7.26
N THR A 306 1.43 -11.27 -6.05
CA THR A 306 1.53 -12.04 -4.79
C THR A 306 0.25 -12.10 -3.97
N GLY A 307 -0.72 -11.24 -4.25
CA GLY A 307 -1.93 -11.06 -3.44
C GLY A 307 -1.69 -10.34 -2.10
N LYS A 308 -0.51 -9.76 -1.88
CA LYS A 308 -0.18 -9.03 -0.65
C LYS A 308 -1.07 -7.79 -0.52
N VAL A 309 -1.86 -7.73 0.56
CA VAL A 309 -2.77 -6.62 0.86
C VAL A 309 -2.06 -5.53 1.66
N VAL A 310 -2.13 -4.31 1.14
CA VAL A 310 -1.53 -3.08 1.67
C VAL A 310 -2.64 -2.04 1.86
N GLY A 311 -2.57 -1.29 2.96
CA GLY A 311 -3.55 -0.23 3.22
C GLY A 311 -4.08 -0.20 4.66
N GLY A 312 -4.51 1.00 5.05
CA GLY A 312 -5.21 1.24 6.29
C GLY A 312 -6.64 0.72 6.22
N LEU A 313 -6.99 -0.22 7.08
CA LEU A 313 -8.35 -0.74 7.17
C LEU A 313 -9.12 0.06 8.22
N PRO A 314 -10.30 0.61 7.88
CA PRO A 314 -11.15 1.23 8.88
C PRO A 314 -11.50 0.21 9.95
N TRP A 315 -11.52 0.64 11.21
CA TRP A 315 -12.01 -0.16 12.32
C TRP A 315 -13.29 0.43 12.89
N ASP A 316 -14.14 -0.44 13.39
CA ASP A 316 -15.37 -0.10 14.07
C ASP A 316 -15.05 0.43 15.47
N LYS A 317 -14.97 1.77 15.59
CA LYS A 317 -14.74 2.47 16.87
C LYS A 317 -15.79 2.08 17.91
N LYS A 318 -17.05 1.88 17.52
CA LYS A 318 -18.14 1.50 18.42
C LYS A 318 -17.97 0.07 18.92
N ALA A 319 -17.46 -0.85 18.09
CA ALA A 319 -17.13 -2.20 18.55
C ALA A 319 -16.00 -2.20 19.59
N VAL A 320 -14.97 -1.37 19.39
CA VAL A 320 -13.89 -1.19 20.37
C VAL A 320 -14.45 -0.61 21.69
N ASP A 321 -15.23 0.47 21.61
CA ASP A 321 -15.82 1.10 22.79
C ASP A 321 -16.71 0.12 23.57
N ARG A 322 -17.60 -0.62 22.88
CA ARG A 322 -18.43 -1.66 23.52
C ARG A 322 -17.58 -2.70 24.25
N LEU A 323 -16.54 -3.25 23.60
CA LEU A 323 -15.68 -4.25 24.23
C LEU A 323 -14.99 -3.70 25.48
N THR A 324 -14.43 -2.49 25.41
CA THR A 324 -13.77 -1.88 26.56
C THR A 324 -14.73 -1.62 27.72
N ILE A 325 -15.95 -1.15 27.43
CA ILE A 325 -17.00 -0.96 28.44
C ILE A 325 -17.39 -2.30 29.08
N THR A 326 -17.63 -3.35 28.28
CA THR A 326 -18.01 -4.67 28.80
C THR A 326 -16.92 -5.28 29.68
N LEU A 327 -15.65 -5.21 29.26
CA LEU A 327 -14.52 -5.69 30.06
C LEU A 327 -14.37 -4.91 31.37
N SER A 328 -14.58 -3.59 31.33
CA SER A 328 -14.55 -2.76 32.54
C SER A 328 -15.67 -3.15 33.52
N ILE A 329 -16.91 -3.33 33.04
CA ILE A 329 -18.02 -3.77 33.89
C ILE A 329 -17.75 -5.14 34.51
N LEU A 330 -17.30 -6.12 33.71
CA LEU A 330 -16.98 -7.46 34.20
C LEU A 330 -15.88 -7.42 35.26
N PHE A 331 -14.85 -6.61 35.04
CA PHE A 331 -13.78 -6.43 36.02
C PHE A 331 -14.28 -5.78 37.31
N THR A 332 -15.14 -4.76 37.22
CA THR A 332 -15.77 -4.13 38.38
C THR A 332 -16.59 -5.12 39.20
N ILE A 333 -17.38 -5.98 38.52
CA ILE A 333 -18.14 -7.05 39.17
C ILE A 333 -17.19 -8.04 39.87
N LEU A 334 -16.13 -8.48 39.19
CA LEU A 334 -15.14 -9.41 39.75
C LEU A 334 -14.48 -8.84 41.02
N CYS A 335 -14.03 -7.57 40.99
CA CYS A 335 -13.47 -6.90 42.16
C CYS A 335 -14.50 -6.81 43.31
N GLY A 336 -15.76 -6.51 42.99
CA GLY A 336 -16.84 -6.49 43.97
C GLY A 336 -17.03 -7.85 44.66
N VAL A 337 -17.02 -8.95 43.89
CA VAL A 337 -17.12 -10.32 44.41
C VAL A 337 -15.92 -10.68 45.29
N VAL A 338 -14.69 -10.35 44.86
CA VAL A 338 -13.47 -10.61 45.64
C VAL A 338 -13.50 -9.86 46.96
N LEU A 339 -13.86 -8.57 46.94
CA LEU A 339 -13.99 -7.75 48.16
C LEU A 339 -15.09 -8.28 49.08
N TYR A 340 -16.24 -8.70 48.54
CA TYR A 340 -17.31 -9.33 49.32
C TYR A 340 -16.87 -10.66 49.95
N GLY A 341 -16.12 -11.48 49.21
CA GLY A 341 -15.51 -12.70 49.73
C GLY A 341 -14.53 -12.40 50.87
N PHE A 342 -13.66 -11.41 50.69
CA PHE A 342 -12.71 -10.96 51.72
C PHE A 342 -13.43 -10.46 52.97
N TYR A 343 -14.51 -9.69 52.80
CA TYR A 343 -15.38 -9.24 53.89
C TYR A 343 -15.99 -10.40 54.68
N LYS A 344 -16.45 -11.46 53.99
CA LYS A 344 -16.99 -12.66 54.65
C LYS A 344 -15.93 -13.44 55.43
N VAL A 345 -14.70 -13.54 54.89
CA VAL A 345 -13.59 -14.30 55.51
C VAL A 345 -13.02 -13.57 56.74
N MET A 346 -12.94 -12.24 56.72
CA MET A 346 -12.41 -11.44 57.83
C MET A 346 -13.35 -11.31 59.04
N GLY A 347 -14.60 -11.76 58.93
CA GLY A 347 -15.58 -11.74 60.04
C GLY A 347 -16.04 -10.33 60.44
N LYS A 348 -17.21 -10.22 61.09
CA LYS A 348 -17.77 -8.92 61.52
C LYS A 348 -16.78 -8.19 62.45
N PRO A 349 -16.40 -6.93 62.15
CA PRO A 349 -15.48 -6.21 63.01
C PRO A 349 -16.24 -5.66 64.23
N SER A 350 -15.98 -6.19 65.42
CA SER A 350 -16.36 -5.53 66.67
C SER A 350 -15.42 -4.37 67.04
N GLU A 351 -14.31 -4.15 66.32
CA GLU A 351 -13.35 -3.07 66.62
C GLU A 351 -12.76 -2.40 65.38
N PHE A 352 -13.55 -2.13 64.34
CA PHE A 352 -13.11 -1.26 63.24
C PHE A 352 -13.74 0.14 63.40
N LYS A 353 -13.33 0.83 64.47
CA LYS A 353 -13.55 2.27 64.64
C LYS A 353 -12.46 3.00 63.85
N GLU A 354 -12.90 3.93 63.01
CA GLU A 354 -12.10 4.92 62.28
C GLU A 354 -11.24 4.39 61.11
N GLY A 355 -11.86 4.28 59.94
CA GLY A 355 -11.10 4.26 58.68
C GLY A 355 -11.85 3.64 57.51
N VAL A 356 -12.63 4.44 56.77
CA VAL A 356 -13.43 4.05 55.59
C VAL A 356 -14.78 3.41 55.96
N SER A 357 -15.84 4.21 55.90
CA SER A 357 -17.21 3.72 56.12
C SER A 357 -17.58 2.67 55.07
N LEU A 358 -18.36 1.66 55.48
CA LEU A 358 -18.92 0.63 54.59
C LEU A 358 -19.67 1.24 53.37
N ALA A 359 -20.15 2.48 53.51
CA ALA A 359 -20.82 3.23 52.45
C ALA A 359 -19.87 3.78 51.36
N LEU A 360 -18.56 3.91 51.63
CA LEU A 360 -17.56 4.37 50.66
C LEU A 360 -17.02 3.25 49.77
N MET A 361 -17.13 1.98 50.17
CA MET A 361 -16.71 0.82 49.38
C MET A 361 -17.31 0.76 47.96
N PRO A 362 -18.64 0.92 47.75
CA PRO A 362 -19.20 0.94 46.39
C PRO A 362 -18.67 2.11 45.55
N VAL A 363 -18.42 3.26 46.18
CA VAL A 363 -17.84 4.44 45.49
C VAL A 363 -16.41 4.15 45.04
N ILE A 364 -15.59 3.52 45.89
CA ILE A 364 -14.21 3.13 45.55
C ILE A 364 -14.20 2.09 44.42
N ILE A 365 -15.08 1.10 44.44
CA ILE A 365 -15.18 0.07 43.38
C ILE A 365 -15.56 0.70 42.04
N ILE A 366 -16.52 1.63 42.04
CA ILE A 366 -16.94 2.37 40.83
C ILE A 366 -15.80 3.26 40.32
N LEU A 367 -15.10 3.99 41.20
CA LEU A 367 -13.95 4.83 40.82
C LEU A 367 -12.78 4.00 40.27
N CYS A 368 -12.50 2.83 40.86
CA CYS A 368 -11.50 1.90 40.33
C CYS A 368 -11.90 1.35 38.95
N GLY A 369 -13.19 1.00 38.76
CA GLY A 369 -13.72 0.57 37.47
C GLY A 369 -13.59 1.64 36.38
N LEU A 370 -13.95 2.89 36.70
CA LEU A 370 -13.78 4.05 35.83
C LEU A 370 -12.29 4.32 35.53
N GLY A 371 -11.43 4.26 36.54
CA GLY A 371 -9.98 4.42 36.36
C GLY A 371 -9.37 3.38 35.43
N LEU A 372 -9.78 2.11 35.57
CA LEU A 372 -9.34 1.03 34.68
C LEU A 372 -9.93 1.15 33.27
N TRP A 373 -11.17 1.63 33.13
CA TRP A 373 -11.71 1.96 31.81
C TRP A 373 -10.89 3.04 31.12
N VAL A 374 -10.52 4.11 31.84
CA VAL A 374 -9.64 5.18 31.31
C VAL A 374 -8.24 4.66 30.98
N MET A 375 -7.64 3.83 31.85
CA MET A 375 -6.33 3.21 31.59
C MET A 375 -6.38 2.24 30.41
N GLY A 376 -7.44 1.43 30.31
CA GLY A 376 -7.69 0.51 29.21
C GLY A 376 -7.87 1.26 27.90
N LYS A 377 -8.66 2.35 27.91
CA LYS A 377 -8.83 3.26 26.77
C LYS A 377 -7.52 3.94 26.38
N ASN A 378 -6.66 4.31 27.33
CA ASN A 378 -5.35 4.90 27.04
C ASN A 378 -4.34 3.88 26.50
N LYS A 379 -4.29 2.66 27.05
CA LYS A 379 -3.49 1.56 26.49
C LYS A 379 -3.99 1.17 25.11
N MET A 380 -5.30 1.06 24.92
CA MET A 380 -5.91 0.82 23.60
C MET A 380 -5.68 1.99 22.66
N LYS A 381 -5.72 3.25 23.11
CA LYS A 381 -5.31 4.41 22.29
C LYS A 381 -3.84 4.32 21.89
N LYS A 382 -2.93 3.86 22.77
CA LYS A 382 -1.53 3.60 22.41
C LYS A 382 -1.42 2.47 21.39
N VAL A 383 -2.07 1.32 21.62
CA VAL A 383 -2.12 0.19 20.68
C VAL A 383 -2.75 0.63 19.35
N MET A 384 -3.81 1.42 19.39
CA MET A 384 -4.48 1.99 18.22
C MET A 384 -3.62 3.06 17.55
N LYS A 385 -2.79 3.80 18.30
CA LYS A 385 -1.76 4.70 17.75
C LYS A 385 -0.70 3.87 17.02
N TYR A 386 -0.31 2.71 17.55
CA TYR A 386 0.57 1.76 16.85
C TYR A 386 -0.12 1.12 15.65
N VAL A 387 -1.41 0.80 15.72
CA VAL A 387 -2.20 0.37 14.55
C VAL A 387 -2.28 1.49 13.51
N HIS A 388 -2.48 2.74 13.93
CA HIS A 388 -2.38 3.98 13.13
C HIS A 388 -0.95 4.31 12.65
N LEU A 389 0.09 3.67 13.20
CA LEU A 389 1.48 3.79 12.75
C LEU A 389 1.84 2.65 11.79
N THR A 390 1.22 1.46 11.95
CA THR A 390 1.28 0.34 10.99
C THR A 390 0.29 0.49 9.83
N GLN A 391 -0.70 1.37 9.97
CA GLN A 391 -1.52 1.89 8.91
C GLN A 391 -0.98 3.27 8.62
N ASP A 392 -0.19 3.39 7.56
CA ASP A 392 0.61 4.58 7.36
C ASP A 392 -0.23 5.86 7.45
N SER A 393 0.19 6.77 8.33
CA SER A 393 -0.37 8.11 8.40
C SER A 393 -0.20 8.85 7.07
N SER A 394 0.72 8.40 6.20
CA SER A 394 0.87 8.87 4.83
C SER A 394 -0.32 8.47 3.96
N LEU A 395 -0.89 7.27 4.11
CA LEU A 395 -2.04 6.79 3.33
C LEU A 395 -3.34 7.50 3.75
N PHE A 396 -3.51 7.75 5.05
CA PHE A 396 -4.60 8.60 5.56
C PHE A 396 -4.39 10.09 5.26
N LYS A 397 -3.16 10.64 5.31
CA LYS A 397 -2.88 12.02 4.86
C LYS A 397 -3.05 12.16 3.36
N PHE A 398 -2.73 11.14 2.58
CA PHE A 398 -2.91 11.08 1.14
C PHE A 398 -4.38 11.12 0.74
N VAL A 399 -5.22 10.36 1.43
CA VAL A 399 -6.69 10.39 1.26
C VAL A 399 -7.29 11.69 1.84
N LYS A 400 -6.81 12.15 3.00
CA LYS A 400 -7.37 13.31 3.71
C LYS A 400 -6.99 14.66 3.11
N LYS A 401 -5.77 14.83 2.56
CA LYS A 401 -5.33 16.06 1.86
C LYS A 401 -6.02 16.24 0.50
N ARG A 402 -6.82 15.26 0.06
CA ARG A 402 -7.65 15.28 -1.15
C ARG A 402 -9.16 15.45 -0.87
N GLN A 403 -9.58 15.47 0.38
CA GLN A 403 -11.01 15.60 0.75
C GLN A 403 -11.30 16.86 1.59
N GLY A 404 -10.40 17.85 1.54
CA GLY A 404 -10.49 19.13 2.26
C GLY A 404 -9.12 19.74 2.44
#